data_AF-X7YKJ7-F1
#
_entry.id   AF-X7YKJ7-F1
#
_cell.length_a   1.000
_cell.length_b   1.000
_cell.length_c   1.000
_cell.angle_alpha   90.00
_cell.angle_beta   90.00
_cell.angle_gamma   90.00
#
_symmetry.space_group_name_H-M   'P 1'
#
loop_
_entity.id
_entity.type
_entity.pdbx_description
1 polymer ?
#
loop_
_entity_poly.entity_id
_entity_poly.type
_entity_poly.pdbx_seq_one_letter_code
_entity_poly.pdbx_strand_id
1 'polypeptide(L)' 'MQWYVETSDVPAATRWLDVAHQAVQPYSVGGYVNYLEANQPASRYFGSNLARLTAVRQKYDPGRVMFSGLSF' A
#
# COMPACT_ATOMS: atom_id res chain seq x y z
N MET A 1 3.71 -4.56 9.30
CA MET A 1 2.70 -4.62 10.36
C MET A 1 1.34 -4.77 9.71
N GLN A 2 0.43 -5.57 10.27
CA GLN A 2 -0.95 -5.66 9.82
C GLN A 2 -1.86 -5.05 10.88
N TRP A 3 -2.82 -4.25 10.45
CA TRP A 3 -3.78 -3.59 11.32
C TRP A 3 -5.15 -4.26 11.20
N TYR A 4 -5.85 -4.39 12.32
CA TYR A 4 -7.19 -4.94 12.39
C TYR A 4 -8.04 -4.11 13.36
N VAL A 5 -9.30 -3.87 13.00
CA VAL A 5 -10.31 -3.27 13.87
C VAL A 5 -11.59 -4.09 13.72
N GLU A 6 -12.14 -4.54 14.84
CA GLU A 6 -13.43 -5.22 14.88
C GLU A 6 -14.51 -4.21 15.29
N THR A 7 -15.25 -3.69 14.31
CA THR A 7 -16.34 -2.73 14.54
C THR A 7 -17.33 -2.73 13.38
N SER A 8 -18.59 -2.40 13.65
CA SER A 8 -19.60 -2.12 12.63
C SER A 8 -19.55 -0.67 12.12
N ASP A 9 -18.81 0.22 12.80
CA ASP A 9 -18.62 1.63 12.44
C ASP A 9 -17.35 1.80 11.59
N VAL A 10 -17.51 1.72 10.27
CA VAL A 10 -16.42 1.85 9.30
C VAL A 10 -15.70 3.21 9.40
N PRO A 11 -16.39 4.36 9.49
CA PRO A 11 -15.72 5.64 9.74
C PRO A 11 -14.84 5.65 10.99
N ALA A 12 -15.30 5.08 12.10
CA ALA A 12 -14.50 5.00 13.32
C ALA A 12 -13.27 4.10 13.14
N ALA A 13 -13.40 2.96 12.44
CA ALA A 13 -12.25 2.10 12.10
C ALA A 13 -11.21 2.84 11.25
N THR A 14 -11.62 3.52 10.19
CA THR A 14 -10.71 4.29 9.33
C THR A 14 -9.98 5.36 10.13
N ARG A 15 -10.70 6.09 11.00
CA ARG A 15 -10.08 7.10 11.87
C ARG A 15 -9.06 6.50 12.84
N TRP A 16 -9.37 5.32 13.40
CA TRP A 16 -8.44 4.62 14.29
C TRP A 16 -7.16 4.23 13.54
N LEU A 17 -7.28 3.70 12.32
CA LEU A 17 -6.13 3.36 11.47
C LEU A 17 -5.26 4.59 11.18
N ASP A 18 -5.88 5.72 10.82
CA ASP A 18 -5.14 6.97 10.54
C ASP A 18 -4.33 7.44 11.76
N VAL A 19 -4.95 7.44 12.94
CA VAL A 19 -4.27 7.80 14.20
C VAL A 19 -3.13 6.83 14.51
N ALA A 20 -3.35 5.52 14.31
CA ALA A 20 -2.34 4.51 14.58
C ALA A 20 -1.13 4.65 13.63
N HIS A 21 -1.38 4.93 12.35
CA HIS A 21 -0.32 5.25 11.38
C HIS A 21 0.48 6.48 11.78
N GLN A 22 -0.18 7.57 12.20
CA GLN A 22 0.50 8.78 12.65
C GLN A 22 1.40 8.51 13.87
N ALA A 23 0.93 7.72 14.84
CA ALA A 23 1.67 7.43 16.05
C ALA A 23 2.97 6.64 15.78
N VAL A 24 2.96 5.72 14.81
CA VAL A 24 4.13 4.88 14.50
C VAL A 24 5.03 5.44 13.41
N GLN A 25 4.59 6.47 12.68
CA GLN A 25 5.31 7.04 11.54
C GLN A 25 6.77 7.44 11.84
N PRO A 26 7.12 7.98 13.02
CA PRO A 26 8.52 8.32 13.33
C PRO A 26 9.45 7.10 13.48
N TYR A 27 8.87 5.91 13.70
CA TYR A 27 9.62 4.69 14.05
C TYR A 27 9.49 3.59 12.98
N SER A 28 8.72 3.81 11.93
CA SER A 28 8.41 2.82 10.90
C SER A 28 8.41 3.48 9.52
N VAL A 29 8.81 2.73 8.49
CA VAL A 29 8.89 3.22 7.12
C VAL A 29 8.27 2.23 6.13
N GLY A 30 7.67 2.76 5.07
CA GLY A 30 7.12 1.98 3.97
C GLY A 30 5.85 1.19 4.32
N GLY A 31 5.59 0.14 3.55
CA GLY A 31 4.46 -0.78 3.72
C GLY A 31 4.80 -2.14 3.15
N TYR A 32 4.19 -3.20 3.68
CA TYR A 32 4.36 -4.54 3.14
C TYR A 32 3.32 -4.81 2.06
N VAL A 33 3.76 -5.22 0.87
CA VAL A 33 2.89 -5.31 -0.33
C VAL A 33 1.70 -6.28 -0.16
N ASN A 34 1.78 -7.24 0.75
CA ASN A 34 0.66 -8.15 1.02
C ASN A 34 -0.43 -7.52 1.93
N TYR A 35 -0.21 -6.31 2.44
CA TYR A 35 -1.14 -5.54 3.26
C TYR A 35 -1.41 -4.18 2.62
N LEU A 36 -2.01 -4.21 1.42
CA LEU A 36 -2.32 -2.98 0.70
C LEU A 36 -3.40 -2.18 1.43
N GLU A 37 -3.07 -0.93 1.71
CA GLU A 37 -3.99 0.09 2.20
C GLU A 37 -4.52 0.92 1.02
N ALA A 38 -5.80 1.30 1.08
CA ALA A 38 -6.43 2.13 0.06
C ALA A 38 -5.72 3.49 -0.07
N ASN A 39 -5.69 4.04 -1.28
CA ASN A 39 -5.12 5.35 -1.60
C ASN A 39 -3.62 5.53 -1.29
N GLN A 40 -2.88 4.44 -1.08
CA GLN A 40 -1.43 4.51 -0.88
C GLN A 40 -0.66 4.35 -2.19
N PRO A 41 0.41 5.14 -2.42
CA PRO A 41 1.20 5.03 -3.64
C PRO A 41 2.04 3.75 -3.65
N ALA A 42 2.29 3.19 -4.82
CA ALA A 42 3.14 2.02 -5.00
C ALA A 42 4.58 2.22 -4.44
N SER A 43 5.07 3.47 -4.42
CA SER A 43 6.37 3.83 -3.84
C SER A 43 6.47 3.55 -2.35
N ARG A 44 5.35 3.54 -1.61
CA ARG A 44 5.34 3.15 -0.19
C ARG A 44 5.77 1.69 0.00
N TYR A 45 5.46 0.82 -0.96
CA TYR A 45 5.73 -0.62 -0.88
C TYR A 45 7.05 -1.03 -1.53
N PHE A 46 7.44 -0.36 -2.62
CA PHE A 46 8.61 -0.75 -3.41
C PHE A 46 9.78 0.23 -3.32
N GLY A 47 9.58 1.44 -2.81
CA GLY A 47 10.63 2.45 -2.69
C GLY A 47 11.40 2.68 -4.01
N SER A 48 12.72 2.65 -3.94
CA SER A 48 13.61 2.80 -5.10
C SER A 48 13.48 1.67 -6.14
N ASN A 49 12.94 0.50 -5.78
CA ASN A 49 12.72 -0.60 -6.72
C ASN A 49 11.53 -0.37 -7.65
N LEU A 50 10.68 0.63 -7.39
CA LEU A 50 9.47 0.90 -8.17
C LEU A 50 9.79 1.09 -9.65
N ALA A 51 10.82 1.87 -9.99
CA ALA A 51 11.20 2.11 -11.39
C ALA A 51 11.57 0.82 -12.13
N ARG A 52 12.32 -0.07 -11.46
CA ARG A 52 12.68 -1.38 -12.02
C ARG A 52 11.44 -2.26 -12.22
N LEU A 53 10.51 -2.26 -11.26
CA LEU A 53 9.28 -3.04 -11.35
C LEU A 53 8.37 -2.54 -12.48
N THR A 54 8.23 -1.21 -12.63
CA THR A 54 7.51 -0.59 -13.75
C THR A 54 8.11 -1.01 -15.10
N ALA A 55 9.44 -0.99 -15.24
CA ALA A 55 10.10 -1.42 -16.48
C ALA A 55 9.86 -2.91 -16.78
N VAL A 56 9.87 -3.77 -15.75
CA VAL A 56 9.53 -5.19 -15.89
C VAL A 56 8.08 -5.36 -16.35
N ARG A 57 7.11 -4.68 -15.71
CA ARG A 57 5.70 -4.72 -16.14
C ARG A 57 5.55 -4.24 -17.58
N GLN A 58 6.18 -3.14 -17.97
CA GLN A 58 6.11 -2.64 -19.34
C GLN A 58 6.65 -3.65 -20.37
N LYS A 59 7.71 -4.41 -20.01
CA LYS A 59 8.28 -5.42 -20.90
C LYS A 59 7.40 -6.67 -21.05
N TYR A 60 6.80 -7.15 -19.96
CA TYR A 60 6.14 -8.45 -19.93
C TYR A 60 4.60 -8.38 -19.94
N ASP A 61 4.02 -7.29 -19.45
CA ASP A 61 2.59 -7.01 -19.46
C ASP A 61 2.30 -5.55 -19.87
N PRO A 62 2.66 -5.14 -21.11
CA PRO A 62 2.42 -3.78 -21.59
C PRO A 62 0.92 -3.42 -21.63
N GLY A 63 0.07 -4.41 -21.90
CA GLY A 63 -1.39 -4.26 -21.97
C GLY A 63 -2.10 -4.21 -20.63
N ARG A 64 -1.40 -4.39 -19.51
CA ARG A 64 -1.98 -4.46 -18.15
C ARG A 64 -3.09 -5.52 -18.04
N VAL A 65 -2.85 -6.69 -18.65
CA VAL A 65 -3.76 -7.85 -18.58
C VAL A 65 -3.75 -8.44 -17.17
N MET A 66 -2.61 -8.42 -16.48
CA MET A 66 -2.54 -8.84 -15.09
C MET A 66 -3.02 -7.71 -14.18
N PHE A 67 -4.12 -7.95 -13.46
CA PHE A 67 -4.63 -6.99 -12.50
C PHE A 67 -3.64 -6.77 -11.35
N SER A 68 -3.47 -5.51 -10.96
CA SER A 68 -2.76 -5.11 -9.76
C SER A 68 -3.59 -4.10 -8.97
N GLY A 69 -3.65 -4.28 -7.65
CA GLY A 69 -4.24 -3.29 -6.74
C GLY A 69 -3.38 -2.02 -6.58
N LEU A 70 -2.22 -1.98 -7.23
CA LEU A 70 -1.32 -0.83 -7.26
C LEU A 70 -1.12 -0.35 -8.69
N SER A 71 -1.07 0.97 -8.89
CA SER A 71 -0.77 1.56 -10.20
C SER A 71 0.73 1.87 -10.32
N PHE A 72 1.40 1.23 -11.28
CA PHE A 72 2.80 1.48 -11.66
C PHE A 72 3.17 0.97 -13.06
#